data_AF-A0A8J8K4A3-F1
#
_entry.id   AF-A0A8J8K4A3-F1
#
_cell.length_a   1.000
_cell.length_b   1.000
_cell.length_c   1.000
_cell.angle_alpha   90.00
_cell.angle_beta   90.00
_cell.angle_gamma   90.00
#
_symmetry.space_group_name_H-M   'P 1'
#
loop_
_entity.id
_entity.type
_entity.pdbx_description
1 polymer ?
#
loop_
_entity_poly.entity_id
_entity_poly.type
_entity_poly.pdbx_seq_one_letter_code
_entity_poly.pdbx_strand_id
1 'polypeptide(L)'
;MEGKVDEAVEEVLAAEEAPTEEMTPVYINGRVVGYVEDPEGFVEEFRRLRREGVIDKRANIAYHEDLNEVHINCDRGRVVRPLLVVE
;
A
#
# COMPACT_ATOMS: atom_id res chain seq x y z
N MET A 1 0.40 15.48 -4.36
CA MET A 1 -0.42 14.25 -4.32
C MET A 1 0.46 13.06 -3.94
N GLU A 2 1.68 12.98 -4.51
CA GLU A 2 2.77 12.11 -4.03
C GLU A 2 2.98 12.27 -2.51
N GLY A 3 3.22 13.51 -2.04
CA GLY A 3 3.52 13.73 -0.62
C GLY A 3 2.46 13.35 0.43
N LYS A 4 1.20 13.05 0.07
CA LYS A 4 0.22 12.52 1.05
C LYS A 4 0.23 11.00 1.17
N VAL A 5 0.58 10.33 0.07
CA VAL A 5 0.71 8.87 0.10
C VAL A 5 2.06 8.52 0.69
N ASP A 6 3.11 9.27 0.37
CA ASP A 6 4.42 9.08 1.00
C ASP A 6 4.35 9.32 2.52
N GLU A 7 3.68 10.37 2.99
CA GLU A 7 3.50 10.65 4.43
C GLU A 7 2.62 9.59 5.13
N ALA A 8 1.50 9.19 4.53
CA ALA A 8 0.65 8.13 5.09
C ALA A 8 1.33 6.75 5.07
N VAL A 9 2.21 6.50 4.10
CA VAL A 9 2.96 5.26 4.02
C VAL A 9 4.18 5.30 4.95
N GLU A 10 4.83 6.44 5.14
CA GLU A 10 5.86 6.64 6.17
C GLU A 10 5.30 6.51 7.59
N GLU A 11 4.10 7.03 7.85
CA GLU A 11 3.42 6.89 9.16
C GLU A 11 3.10 5.42 9.47
N VAL A 12 2.75 4.63 8.44
CA VAL A 12 2.44 3.20 8.60
C VAL A 12 3.70 2.31 8.56
N LEU A 13 4.75 2.72 7.85
CA LEU A 13 6.02 2.00 7.70
C LEU A 13 7.08 2.39 8.75
N ALA A 14 6.69 3.00 9.87
CA ALA A 14 7.60 3.38 10.95
C ALA A 14 8.18 2.14 11.67
N ALA A 15 9.06 1.39 11.00
CA ALA A 15 9.87 0.32 11.53
C ALA A 15 11.24 0.35 10.82
N GLU A 16 12.22 1.01 11.45
CA GLU A 16 13.63 1.06 11.05
C GLU A 16 14.40 -0.26 11.34
N GLU A 17 13.74 -1.42 11.35
CA GLU A 17 14.40 -2.69 11.67
C GLU A 17 14.83 -3.46 10.41
N ALA A 18 15.98 -4.15 10.52
CA ALA A 18 16.59 -4.90 9.43
C ALA A 18 15.62 -5.97 8.88
N PRO A 19 15.58 -6.19 7.55
CA PRO A 19 14.63 -7.13 6.96
C PRO A 19 14.90 -8.55 7.47
N THR A 20 13.95 -9.09 8.22
CA THR A 20 13.90 -10.52 8.59
C THR A 20 13.23 -11.31 7.46
N GLU A 21 13.45 -12.63 7.38
CA GLU A 21 12.86 -13.48 6.33
C GLU A 21 11.32 -13.50 6.34
N GLU A 22 10.69 -13.03 7.43
CA GLU A 22 9.24 -13.00 7.63
C GLU A 22 8.60 -11.65 7.23
N MET A 23 9.41 -10.65 6.86
CA MET A 23 8.94 -9.32 6.51
C MET A 23 8.58 -9.19 5.03
N THR A 24 7.44 -8.54 4.77
CA THR A 24 6.90 -8.33 3.43
C THR A 24 7.35 -6.97 2.88
N PRO A 25 8.16 -6.90 1.81
CA PRO A 25 8.52 -5.64 1.18
C PRO A 25 7.31 -4.92 0.57
N VAL A 26 7.26 -3.60 0.78
CA VAL A 26 6.27 -2.70 0.20
C VAL A 26 6.92 -1.87 -0.91
N TYR A 27 6.38 -2.02 -2.11
CA TYR A 27 6.79 -1.31 -3.31
C TYR A 27 5.82 -0.18 -3.62
N ILE A 28 6.32 1.03 -3.82
CA ILE A 28 5.56 2.15 -4.39
C ILE A 28 6.10 2.44 -5.78
N ASN A 29 5.26 2.30 -6.82
CA ASN A 29 5.63 2.51 -8.22
C ASN A 29 6.95 1.79 -8.61
N GLY A 30 7.15 0.57 -8.08
CA GLY A 30 8.34 -0.26 -8.34
C GLY A 30 9.58 0.07 -7.50
N ARG A 31 9.49 0.95 -6.50
CA ARG A 31 10.58 1.21 -5.54
C ARG A 31 10.20 0.67 -4.16
N VAL A 32 11.11 -0.03 -3.50
CA VAL A 32 10.92 -0.45 -2.10
C VAL A 32 10.96 0.79 -1.21
N VAL A 33 9.93 0.97 -0.40
CA VAL A 33 9.83 2.08 0.57
C VAL A 33 9.99 1.58 2.00
N GLY A 34 9.58 0.34 2.29
CA GLY A 34 9.79 -0.29 3.58
C GLY A 34 9.28 -1.72 3.62
N TYR A 35 9.13 -2.25 4.83
CA TYR A 35 8.74 -3.62 5.09
C TYR A 35 7.61 -3.66 6.12
N VAL A 36 6.75 -4.67 6.01
CA VAL A 36 5.59 -4.86 6.89
C VAL A 36 5.56 -6.31 7.37
N GLU A 37 5.30 -6.50 8.67
CA GLU A 37 5.13 -7.84 9.27
C GLU A 37 3.77 -8.47 8.93
N ASP A 38 2.69 -7.67 8.97
CA ASP A 38 1.33 -8.10 8.61
C ASP A 38 0.83 -7.43 7.31
N PRO A 39 1.09 -8.05 6.13
CA PRO A 39 0.70 -7.46 4.86
C PRO A 39 -0.82 -7.44 4.64
N GLU A 40 -1.56 -8.40 5.21
CA GLU A 40 -3.02 -8.44 5.07
C GLU A 40 -3.67 -7.28 5.82
N GLY A 41 -3.29 -7.09 7.09
CA GLY A 41 -3.78 -5.98 7.90
C GLY A 41 -3.40 -4.61 7.30
N PHE A 42 -2.20 -4.48 6.77
CA PHE A 42 -1.76 -3.26 6.07
C PHE A 42 -2.62 -2.95 4.84
N VAL A 43 -2.96 -3.95 4.03
CA VAL A 43 -3.81 -3.77 2.84
C VAL A 43 -5.23 -3.39 3.21
N GLU A 44 -5.79 -4.01 4.26
CA GLU A 44 -7.13 -3.67 4.76
C GLU A 44 -7.19 -2.23 5.27
N GLU A 45 -6.21 -1.83 6.08
CA GLU A 45 -6.12 -0.48 6.62
C GLU A 45 -5.94 0.56 5.52
N PHE A 46 -5.07 0.30 4.55
CA PHE A 46 -4.91 1.16 3.37
C PHE A 46 -6.23 1.30 2.60
N ARG A 47 -6.97 0.20 2.43
CA ARG A 47 -8.29 0.22 1.76
C ARG A 47 -9.29 1.04 2.56
N ARG A 48 -9.28 0.97 3.89
CA ARG A 48 -10.13 1.77 4.79
C ARG A 48 -9.82 3.26 4.63
N LEU A 49 -8.56 3.66 4.77
CA LEU A 49 -8.11 5.05 4.61
C LEU A 49 -8.44 5.63 3.22
N ARG A 50 -8.36 4.80 2.17
CA ARG A 50 -8.76 5.18 0.80
C ARG A 50 -10.28 5.38 0.66
N ARG A 51 -11.09 4.59 1.36
CA ARG A 51 -12.56 4.76 1.39
C ARG A 51 -12.96 6.02 2.16
N GLU A 52 -12.25 6.34 3.23
CA GLU A 52 -12.41 7.56 4.03
C GLU A 52 -11.94 8.82 3.28
N GLY A 53 -11.10 8.66 2.26
CA GLY A 53 -10.60 9.73 1.41
C GLY A 53 -9.35 10.42 1.93
N VAL A 54 -8.69 9.83 2.94
CA VAL A 54 -7.35 10.23 3.39
C VAL A 54 -6.34 9.97 2.28
N ILE A 55 -6.40 8.77 1.69
CA ILE A 55 -5.63 8.37 0.52
C ILE A 55 -6.44 8.63 -0.75
N ASP A 56 -5.78 9.06 -1.83
CA ASP A 56 -6.44 9.29 -3.12
C ASP A 56 -7.10 7.99 -3.63
N LYS A 57 -8.37 8.07 -4.04
CA LYS A 57 -9.16 6.92 -4.52
C LYS A 57 -8.54 6.20 -5.72
N ARG A 58 -7.63 6.86 -6.45
CA ARG A 58 -6.90 6.29 -7.59
C ARG A 58 -5.68 5.47 -7.18
N ALA A 59 -5.21 5.61 -5.94
CA ALA A 59 -4.16 4.76 -5.41
C ALA A 59 -4.65 3.31 -5.37
N ASN A 60 -3.83 2.41 -5.92
CA ASN A 60 -4.11 0.99 -5.96
C ASN A 60 -3.13 0.29 -5.03
N ILE A 61 -3.62 -0.74 -4.34
CA ILE A 61 -2.81 -1.61 -3.50
C ILE A 61 -3.18 -3.06 -3.81
N ALA A 62 -2.17 -3.91 -3.91
CA ALA A 62 -2.31 -5.35 -4.06
C ALA A 62 -1.24 -6.04 -3.20
N TYR A 63 -1.64 -7.09 -2.49
CA TYR A 63 -0.72 -8.02 -1.86
C TYR A 63 -0.66 -9.29 -2.72
N HIS A 64 0.56 -9.68 -3.07
CA HIS A 64 0.86 -10.86 -3.84
C HIS A 64 1.38 -11.94 -2.90
N GLU A 65 0.48 -12.77 -2.39
CA GLU A 65 0.77 -13.87 -1.45
C GLU A 65 1.85 -14.83 -1.98
N ASP A 66 1.85 -15.11 -3.29
CA ASP A 66 2.83 -16.01 -3.93
C ASP A 66 4.28 -15.51 -3.84
N LEU A 67 4.47 -14.19 -3.82
CA LEU A 67 5.78 -13.54 -3.79
C LEU A 67 6.10 -12.93 -2.42
N ASN A 68 5.12 -12.89 -1.53
CA ASN A 68 5.15 -12.11 -0.29
C ASN A 68 5.55 -10.65 -0.56
N GLU A 69 4.82 -9.96 -1.44
CA GLU A 69 5.11 -8.55 -1.79
C GLU A 69 3.84 -7.70 -1.81
N VAL A 70 3.91 -6.48 -1.28
CA VAL A 70 2.84 -5.49 -1.41
C VAL A 70 3.23 -4.47 -2.46
N HIS A 71 2.35 -4.24 -3.43
CA HIS A 71 2.53 -3.26 -4.50
C HIS A 71 1.49 -2.15 -4.41
N ILE A 72 1.97 -0.92 -4.26
CA ILE A 72 1.19 0.30 -4.27
C ILE A 72 1.52 1.07 -5.55
N ASN A 73 0.48 1.36 -6.32
CA ASN A 73 0.61 2.12 -7.55
C ASN A 73 -0.14 3.45 -7.42
N CYS A 74 0.58 4.53 -7.68
CA CYS A 74 0.12 5.92 -7.63
C CYS A 74 0.32 6.67 -8.96
N ASP A 75 0.84 5.99 -9.97
CA ASP A 75 1.16 6.58 -11.27
C ASP A 75 -0.06 7.03 -12.08
N ARG A 76 0.19 8.05 -12.91
CA ARG A 76 -0.77 8.59 -13.87
C ARG A 76 -0.91 7.67 -15.08
N GLY A 77 -2.07 7.70 -15.72
CA GLY A 77 -2.32 6.98 -16.98
C GLY A 77 -2.98 5.60 -16.83
N ARG A 78 -3.16 5.11 -15.60
CA ARG A 78 -3.94 3.89 -15.36
C ARG A 78 -5.44 4.18 -15.41
N VAL A 79 -6.18 3.32 -16.09
CA VAL A 79 -7.64 3.38 -16.14
C VAL A 79 -8.21 2.80 -14.84
N VAL A 80 -9.11 3.54 -14.20
CA VAL A 80 -9.78 3.11 -12.96
C VAL A 80 -11.23 2.76 -13.26
N ARG A 81 -11.70 1.61 -12.77
CA ARG A 81 -13.09 1.18 -12.88
C ARG A 81 -13.77 1.21 -11.51
N PRO A 82 -14.71 2.14 -11.25
CA PRO A 82 -15.46 2.15 -9.99
C PRO A 82 -16.36 0.92 -9.90
N LEU A 83 -16.33 0.24 -8.76
CA LEU A 83 -17.16 -0.91 -8.43
C LEU A 83 -17.93 -0.63 -7.13
N LEU A 84 -19.02 -1.35 -6.91
CA LEU A 84 -19.71 -1.34 -5.62
C LEU A 84 -18.92 -2.22 -4.64
N VAL A 85 -18.66 -1.68 -3.46
CA VAL A 85 -18.07 -2.42 -2.35
C VAL A 85 -19.16 -3.28 -1.72
N VAL A 86 -18.86 -4.56 -1.50
CA VAL A 86 -19.68 -5.48 -0.72
C VAL A 86 -18.81 -5.91 0.45
N GLU A 87 -19.35 -5.80 1.67
CA GLU A 87 -18.71 -6.20 2.93
C GLU A 87 -19.40 -7.43 3.49
#